data_AF-A0A661MG11-F1
#
_entry.id   AF-A0A661MG11-F1
#
_cell.length_a   1.000
_cell.length_b   1.000
_cell.length_c   1.000
_cell.angle_alpha   90.00
_cell.angle_beta   90.00
_cell.angle_gamma   90.00
#
_symmetry.space_group_name_H-M   'P 1'
#
loop_
_entity.id
_entity.type
_entity.pdbx_description
1 polymer ?
#
loop_
_entity_poly.entity_id
_entity_poly.type
_entity_poly.pdbx_seq_one_letter_code
_entity_poly.pdbx_strand_id
1 'polypeptide(L)'
;MAETGKENPYGGRFGILRRIDDWIFNIEMGILWTFLGVSAIMVFLDVMYRRLAAPDSKVAELAARIFGVESPEGIERLTAIGPKASAVIGVALVYFAFWTAEEHAAEPGKQSRIKPILETIFASAGLGLLGWIMVRPDVESRWFYLLLYSLCAGFWLFNLFRERGPDLAAKLVSFLVVTAIYVYITLKYFPDGYSWSKELSLIMLLWVGFLGASVCAHEGKHIQVGALKRVVPPSMSRWMDALGFVFTAAFCFFMAMLGYEYAKEALTLEGRFEQTNIPDWVATIAVPAAFAMTSIRYIAAAFSSIMGGSYGAAPEDESIAAAAAQAAEEGAKG
;
A
#
# COMPACT_ATOMS: atom_id res chain seq x y z
N MET A 1 -3.07 29.73 2.41
CA MET A 1 -4.32 30.51 2.26
C MET A 1 -5.45 29.55 2.57
N ALA A 2 -6.22 29.83 3.62
CA ALA A 2 -7.30 28.96 4.07
C ALA A 2 -8.51 29.16 3.15
N GLU A 3 -8.95 28.11 2.46
CA GLU A 3 -10.23 28.11 1.74
C GLU A 3 -11.38 28.14 2.77
N THR A 4 -11.85 29.34 3.05
CA THR A 4 -13.06 29.61 3.83
C THR A 4 -14.27 29.27 2.97
N GLY A 5 -14.81 28.05 3.11
CA GLY A 5 -16.01 27.64 2.39
C GLY A 5 -16.40 26.16 2.47
N LYS A 6 -15.54 25.27 2.97
CA LYS A 6 -15.97 23.88 3.21
C LYS A 6 -16.81 23.83 4.49
N GLU A 7 -18.10 23.57 4.34
CA GLU A 7 -18.93 23.07 5.43
C GLU A 7 -18.16 22.03 6.22
N ASN A 8 -18.25 22.07 7.55
CA ASN A 8 -17.64 21.05 8.40
C ASN A 8 -18.09 19.67 7.89
N PRO A 9 -17.21 18.81 7.34
CA PRO A 9 -17.61 17.51 6.80
C PRO A 9 -18.15 16.58 7.91
N TYR A 10 -17.87 16.93 9.16
CA TYR A 10 -18.41 16.31 10.38
C TYR A 10 -19.68 17.00 10.90
N GLY A 11 -20.26 17.94 10.15
CA GLY A 11 -21.54 18.56 10.44
C GLY A 11 -22.69 17.59 10.16
N GLY A 12 -23.69 17.57 11.05
CA GLY A 12 -24.91 16.76 10.87
C GLY A 12 -24.94 15.45 11.66
N ARG A 13 -26.03 14.69 11.50
CA ARG A 13 -26.35 13.50 12.31
C ARG A 13 -25.34 12.36 12.19
N PHE A 14 -24.56 12.29 11.10
CA PHE A 14 -23.55 11.24 10.85
C PHE A 14 -22.10 11.71 11.02
N GLY A 15 -21.88 12.93 11.53
CA GLY A 15 -20.53 13.49 11.65
C GLY A 15 -19.57 12.67 12.50
N ILE A 16 -20.05 12.10 13.62
CA ILE A 16 -19.24 11.23 14.48
C ILE A 16 -18.86 9.94 13.75
N LEU A 17 -19.79 9.35 13.00
CA LEU A 17 -19.55 8.13 12.23
C LEU A 17 -18.52 8.37 11.13
N ARG A 18 -18.65 9.48 10.39
CA ARG A 18 -17.67 9.90 9.39
C ARG A 18 -16.28 10.11 9.99
N ARG A 19 -16.20 10.74 11.17
CA ARG A 19 -14.93 10.95 11.86
C ARG A 19 -14.24 9.65 12.28
N ILE A 20 -15.00 8.68 12.77
CA ILE A 20 -14.48 7.36 13.10
C ILE A 20 -14.03 6.64 11.82
N ASP A 21 -14.83 6.70 10.77
CA ASP A 21 -14.52 6.03 9.51
C ASP A 21 -13.29 6.62 8.81
N ASP A 22 -13.15 7.94 8.78
CA ASP A 22 -11.96 8.65 8.30
C ASP A 22 -10.70 8.26 9.11
N TRP A 23 -10.85 8.05 10.42
CA TRP A 23 -9.74 7.61 11.27
C TRP A 23 -9.34 6.16 10.95
N ILE A 24 -10.32 5.26 10.79
CA ILE A 24 -10.09 3.88 10.35
C ILE A 24 -9.42 3.87 8.98
N PHE A 25 -9.92 4.66 8.03
CA PHE A 25 -9.35 4.81 6.69
C PHE A 25 -7.88 5.25 6.74
N ASN A 26 -7.52 6.21 7.59
CA ASN A 26 -6.13 6.61 7.77
C ASN A 26 -5.23 5.47 8.28
N ILE A 27 -5.76 4.61 9.16
CA ILE A 27 -5.04 3.40 9.62
C ILE A 27 -4.91 2.39 8.49
N GLU A 28 -6.00 2.08 7.78
CA GLU A 28 -5.99 1.15 6.65
C GLU A 28 -4.97 1.60 5.60
N MET A 29 -4.97 2.87 5.22
CA MET A 29 -4.00 3.44 4.29
C MET A 29 -2.57 3.33 4.82
N GLY A 30 -2.33 3.62 6.11
CA GLY A 30 -1.02 3.44 6.72
C GLY A 30 -0.51 1.99 6.65
N ILE A 31 -1.39 1.02 6.89
CA ILE A 31 -1.10 -0.40 6.76
C ILE A 31 -0.82 -0.75 5.31
N LEU A 32 -1.66 -0.32 4.36
CA LEU A 32 -1.51 -0.60 2.93
C LEU A 32 -0.17 -0.09 2.38
N TRP A 33 0.16 1.18 2.65
CA TRP A 33 1.44 1.76 2.22
C TRP A 33 2.63 1.05 2.82
N THR A 34 2.53 0.71 4.11
CA THR A 34 3.60 -0.04 4.79
C THR A 34 3.77 -1.43 4.20
N PHE A 35 2.68 -2.19 4.04
CA PHE A 35 2.73 -3.55 3.53
C PHE A 35 3.20 -3.59 2.09
N LEU A 36 2.67 -2.71 1.23
CA LEU A 36 3.08 -2.62 -0.17
C LEU A 36 4.54 -2.20 -0.31
N GLY A 37 4.98 -1.19 0.45
CA GLY A 37 6.36 -0.72 0.44
C GLY A 37 7.34 -1.78 0.96
N VAL A 38 7.02 -2.39 2.10
CA VAL A 38 7.84 -3.45 2.70
C VAL A 38 7.86 -4.69 1.80
N SER A 39 6.73 -5.13 1.24
CA SER A 39 6.70 -6.32 0.38
C SER A 39 7.50 -6.09 -0.91
N ALA A 40 7.42 -4.89 -1.49
CA ALA A 40 8.25 -4.54 -2.65
C ALA A 40 9.75 -4.61 -2.33
N ILE A 41 10.15 -4.07 -1.17
CA ILE A 41 11.53 -4.14 -0.68
C ILE A 41 11.93 -5.61 -0.43
N MET A 42 11.10 -6.39 0.24
CA MET A 42 11.36 -7.80 0.55
C MET A 42 11.57 -8.65 -0.70
N VAL A 43 10.72 -8.49 -1.71
CA VAL A 43 10.84 -9.22 -2.99
C VAL A 43 12.10 -8.79 -3.72
N PHE A 44 12.40 -7.49 -3.76
CA PHE A 44 13.63 -6.98 -4.34
C PHE A 44 14.87 -7.56 -3.65
N LEU A 45 14.88 -7.59 -2.31
CA LEU A 45 15.97 -8.15 -1.52
C LEU A 45 16.11 -9.66 -1.68
N ASP A 46 15.02 -10.44 -1.73
CA ASP A 46 15.11 -11.88 -2.03
C ASP A 46 15.79 -12.11 -3.39
N VAL A 47 15.40 -11.33 -4.41
CA VAL A 47 16.04 -11.39 -5.73
C VAL A 47 17.50 -10.99 -5.65
N MET A 48 17.84 -9.89 -4.97
CA MET A 48 19.23 -9.47 -4.79
C MET A 48 20.05 -10.52 -4.05
N TYR A 49 19.54 -11.09 -2.96
CA TYR A 49 20.22 -12.09 -2.16
C TYR A 49 20.55 -13.31 -3.01
N ARG A 50 19.56 -13.85 -3.73
CA ARG A 50 19.75 -14.99 -4.63
C ARG A 50 20.76 -14.70 -5.74
N ARG A 51 20.89 -13.44 -6.16
CA ARG A 51 21.86 -13.02 -7.19
C ARG A 51 23.26 -12.81 -6.63
N LEU A 52 23.40 -12.27 -5.42
CA LEU A 52 24.68 -12.05 -4.75
C LEU A 52 25.25 -13.35 -4.16
N ALA A 53 24.39 -14.25 -3.69
CA ALA A 53 24.78 -15.50 -3.04
C ALA A 53 24.92 -16.68 -4.02
N ALA A 54 24.41 -16.58 -5.26
CA ALA A 54 24.63 -17.61 -6.27
C ALA A 54 26.08 -17.55 -6.78
N PRO A 55 26.88 -18.63 -6.64
CA PRO A 55 28.26 -18.69 -7.15
C PRO A 55 28.36 -18.55 -8.67
N ASP A 56 27.28 -18.85 -9.40
CA ASP A 56 27.24 -18.87 -10.86
C ASP A 56 26.50 -17.66 -11.43
N SER A 57 27.23 -16.83 -12.17
CA SER A 57 26.66 -15.70 -12.88
C SER A 57 25.86 -16.18 -14.09
N LYS A 58 24.54 -16.28 -13.95
CA LYS A 58 23.63 -16.53 -15.10
C LYS A 58 23.80 -15.49 -16.23
N VAL A 59 24.30 -14.30 -15.91
CA VAL A 59 24.64 -13.25 -16.89
C VAL A 59 25.88 -13.65 -17.69
N ALA A 60 26.89 -14.23 -17.04
CA ALA A 60 28.06 -14.80 -17.71
C ALA A 60 27.67 -16.01 -18.57
N GLU A 61 26.76 -16.86 -18.10
CA GLU A 61 26.23 -17.99 -18.87
C GLU A 61 25.41 -17.52 -20.09
N LEU A 62 24.56 -16.51 -19.93
CA LEU A 62 23.79 -15.93 -21.02
C LEU A 62 24.72 -15.23 -22.03
N ALA A 63 25.73 -14.49 -21.56
CA ALA A 63 26.76 -13.90 -22.41
C ALA A 63 27.57 -14.99 -23.14
N ALA A 64 27.94 -16.07 -22.46
CA ALA A 64 28.65 -17.20 -23.08
C ALA A 64 27.81 -17.84 -24.20
N ARG A 65 26.49 -18.00 -23.99
CA ARG A 65 25.56 -18.46 -25.03
C ARG A 65 25.42 -17.48 -26.20
N ILE A 66 25.31 -16.18 -25.93
CA ILE A 66 25.15 -15.14 -26.97
C ILE A 66 26.43 -14.99 -27.81
N PHE A 67 27.59 -15.04 -27.17
CA PHE A 67 28.89 -14.88 -27.83
C PHE A 67 29.51 -16.21 -28.31
N GLY A 68 28.80 -17.34 -28.16
CA GLY A 68 29.26 -18.65 -28.60
C GLY A 68 30.53 -19.14 -27.89
N VAL A 69 30.73 -18.74 -26.64
CA VAL A 69 31.94 -19.04 -25.86
C VAL A 69 31.72 -20.33 -25.08
N GLU A 70 32.13 -21.47 -25.64
CA GLU A 70 32.05 -22.79 -25.00
C GLU A 70 33.33 -23.20 -24.26
N SER A 71 34.43 -22.45 -24.44
CA SER A 71 35.71 -22.73 -23.79
C SER A 71 35.66 -22.46 -22.27
N PRO A 72 36.17 -23.37 -21.40
CA PRO A 72 36.20 -23.16 -19.95
C PRO A 72 36.87 -21.85 -19.52
N GLU A 73 37.97 -21.45 -20.18
CA GLU A 73 38.66 -20.17 -19.92
C GLU A 73 37.81 -18.94 -20.27
N GLY A 74 36.97 -19.05 -21.30
CA GLY A 74 36.06 -17.98 -21.72
C GLY A 74 34.91 -17.78 -20.73
N ILE A 75 34.38 -18.87 -20.17
CA ILE A 75 33.35 -18.84 -19.13
C ILE A 75 33.93 -18.24 -17.83
N GLU A 76 35.17 -18.60 -17.47
CA GLU A 76 35.85 -18.03 -16.30
C GLU A 76 36.08 -16.52 -16.45
N ARG A 77 36.54 -16.05 -17.61
CA ARG A 77 36.68 -14.61 -17.90
C ARG A 77 35.35 -13.87 -17.87
N LEU A 78 34.30 -14.44 -18.44
CA LEU A 78 32.96 -13.86 -18.40
C LEU A 78 32.39 -13.79 -16.98
N THR A 79 32.71 -14.78 -16.15
CA THR A 79 32.30 -14.81 -14.73
C THR A 79 33.04 -13.74 -13.93
N ALA A 80 34.32 -13.50 -14.22
CA ALA A 80 35.11 -12.44 -13.58
C ALA A 80 34.68 -11.01 -14.00
N ILE A 81 34.23 -10.83 -15.24
CA ILE A 81 33.82 -9.52 -15.79
C ILE A 81 32.35 -9.22 -15.50
N GLY A 82 31.50 -10.24 -15.41
CA GLY A 82 30.05 -10.11 -15.23
C GLY A 82 29.63 -9.15 -14.11
N PRO A 83 30.09 -9.31 -12.86
CA PRO A 83 29.73 -8.42 -11.76
C PRO A 83 30.10 -6.96 -12.01
N LYS A 84 31.29 -6.70 -12.59
CA LYS A 84 31.75 -5.34 -12.92
C LYS A 84 30.91 -4.71 -14.02
N ALA A 85 30.60 -5.47 -15.07
CA ALA A 85 29.75 -5.03 -16.17
C ALA A 85 28.33 -4.72 -15.68
N SER A 86 27.74 -5.59 -14.84
CA SER A 86 26.43 -5.36 -14.22
C SER A 86 26.41 -4.10 -13.34
N ALA A 87 27.48 -3.84 -12.58
CA ALA A 87 27.58 -2.63 -11.78
C ALA A 87 27.63 -1.36 -12.66
N VAL A 88 28.42 -1.37 -13.74
CA VAL A 88 28.49 -0.24 -14.69
C VAL A 88 27.14 0.02 -15.36
N ILE A 89 26.48 -1.04 -15.84
CA ILE A 89 25.15 -0.94 -16.46
C ILE A 89 24.13 -0.42 -15.43
N GLY A 90 24.19 -0.90 -14.19
CA GLY A 90 23.33 -0.43 -13.10
C GLY A 90 23.47 1.06 -12.83
N VAL A 91 24.71 1.56 -12.71
CA VAL A 91 24.98 3.01 -12.52
C VAL A 91 24.49 3.81 -13.74
N ALA A 92 24.70 3.31 -14.95
CA ALA A 92 24.23 3.98 -16.17
C ALA A 92 22.70 4.07 -16.23
N LEU A 93 21.98 3.02 -15.82
CA LEU A 93 20.52 3.02 -15.75
C LEU A 93 19.99 4.00 -14.68
N VAL A 94 20.62 4.05 -13.51
CA VAL A 94 20.28 5.02 -12.46
C VAL A 94 20.48 6.45 -12.96
N TYR A 95 21.59 6.72 -13.65
CA TYR A 95 21.83 8.00 -14.29
C TYR A 95 20.77 8.36 -15.32
N PHE A 96 20.46 7.42 -16.21
CA PHE A 96 19.43 7.62 -17.23
C PHE A 96 18.07 7.92 -16.60
N ALA A 97 17.71 7.25 -15.50
CA ALA A 97 16.47 7.48 -14.78
C ALA A 97 16.38 8.90 -14.19
N PHE A 98 17.41 9.37 -13.47
CA PHE A 98 17.42 10.73 -12.92
C PHE A 98 17.51 11.80 -14.00
N TRP A 99 18.27 11.54 -15.06
CA TRP A 99 18.35 12.43 -16.21
C TRP A 99 16.99 12.62 -16.88
N THR A 100 16.26 11.51 -17.10
CA THR A 100 14.90 11.53 -17.69
C THR A 100 13.91 12.23 -16.76
N ALA A 101 13.98 11.97 -15.45
CA ALA A 101 13.12 12.61 -14.46
C ALA A 101 13.32 14.13 -14.41
N GLU A 102 14.58 14.59 -14.44
CA GLU A 102 14.91 16.01 -14.49
C GLU A 102 14.46 16.64 -15.81
N GLU A 103 14.57 15.94 -16.94
CA GLU A 103 14.10 16.43 -18.24
C GLU A 103 12.58 16.70 -18.24
N HIS A 104 11.79 15.85 -17.57
CA HIS A 104 10.34 16.03 -17.46
C HIS A 104 9.93 17.03 -16.38
N ALA A 105 10.74 17.21 -15.34
CA ALA A 105 10.44 18.11 -14.23
C ALA A 105 10.92 19.56 -14.46
N ALA A 106 11.98 19.74 -15.26
CA ALA A 106 12.58 21.05 -15.49
C ALA A 106 11.77 21.87 -16.51
N GLU A 107 11.65 23.17 -16.26
CA GLU A 107 11.15 24.11 -17.28
C GLU A 107 12.06 24.07 -18.52
N PRO A 108 11.50 24.21 -19.75
CA PRO A 108 12.29 24.23 -20.97
C PRO A 108 13.45 25.23 -20.87
N GLY A 109 14.68 24.73 -20.97
CA GLY A 109 15.92 25.53 -20.92
C GLY A 109 16.56 25.71 -19.53
N LYS A 110 15.99 25.17 -18.44
CA LYS A 110 16.57 25.22 -17.08
C LYS A 110 17.10 23.86 -16.59
N GLN A 111 17.43 22.95 -17.49
CA GLN A 111 17.92 21.62 -17.13
C GLN A 111 19.30 21.70 -16.45
N SER A 112 19.39 21.25 -15.19
CA SER A 112 20.66 21.16 -14.48
C SER A 112 21.43 19.91 -14.92
N ARG A 113 22.63 20.07 -15.47
CA ARG A 113 23.50 18.92 -15.85
C ARG A 113 24.14 18.22 -14.65
N ILE A 114 24.30 18.92 -13.53
CA ILE A 114 25.03 18.42 -12.35
C ILE A 114 24.11 17.63 -11.43
N LYS A 115 22.84 18.03 -11.31
CA LYS A 115 21.88 17.43 -10.39
C LYS A 115 21.68 15.92 -10.63
N PRO A 116 21.43 15.43 -11.87
CA PRO A 116 21.28 13.99 -12.13
C PRO A 116 22.55 13.19 -11.80
N ILE A 117 23.73 13.78 -12.01
CA ILE A 117 25.01 13.13 -11.71
C ILE A 117 25.16 12.94 -10.20
N LEU A 118 24.92 13.99 -9.42
CA LEU A 118 24.98 13.92 -7.96
C LEU A 118 23.97 12.91 -7.42
N GLU A 119 22.71 12.96 -7.87
CA GLU A 119 21.65 12.03 -7.48
C GLU A 119 22.04 10.58 -7.80
N THR A 120 22.66 10.34 -8.95
CA THR A 120 23.16 9.00 -9.33
C THR A 120 24.26 8.52 -8.40
N ILE A 121 25.23 9.38 -8.07
CA ILE A 121 26.34 9.03 -7.19
C ILE A 121 25.79 8.68 -5.80
N PHE A 122 24.91 9.52 -5.24
CA PHE A 122 24.31 9.26 -3.93
C PHE A 122 23.44 8.00 -3.93
N ALA A 123 22.59 7.81 -4.93
CA ALA A 123 21.74 6.63 -5.04
C ALA A 123 22.57 5.34 -5.20
N SER A 124 23.59 5.37 -6.07
CA SER A 124 24.46 4.21 -6.32
C SER A 124 25.30 3.88 -5.09
N ALA A 125 25.84 4.89 -4.39
CA ALA A 125 26.56 4.70 -3.14
C ALA A 125 25.64 4.15 -2.04
N GLY A 126 24.41 4.65 -1.94
CA GLY A 126 23.41 4.17 -0.98
C GLY A 126 23.01 2.71 -1.24
N LEU A 127 22.70 2.35 -2.48
CA LEU A 127 22.39 0.97 -2.87
C LEU A 127 23.58 0.03 -2.66
N GLY A 128 24.80 0.48 -2.96
CA GLY A 128 26.02 -0.28 -2.70
C GLY A 128 26.25 -0.52 -1.20
N LEU A 129 26.04 0.50 -0.36
CA LEU A 129 26.11 0.37 1.09
C LEU A 129 25.08 -0.62 1.63
N LEU A 130 23.82 -0.53 1.17
CA LEU A 130 22.76 -1.45 1.56
C LEU A 130 23.08 -2.89 1.14
N GLY A 131 23.54 -3.11 -0.10
CA GLY A 131 23.97 -4.42 -0.57
C GLY A 131 25.16 -4.98 0.22
N TRP A 132 26.10 -4.13 0.62
CA TRP A 132 27.23 -4.52 1.45
C TRP A 132 26.80 -4.94 2.86
N ILE A 133 25.90 -4.17 3.50
CA ILE A 133 25.31 -4.55 4.80
C ILE A 133 24.55 -5.86 4.69
N MET A 134 23.87 -6.10 3.58
CA MET A 134 23.05 -7.28 3.36
C MET A 134 23.84 -8.59 3.29
N VAL A 135 25.06 -8.57 2.73
CA VAL A 135 25.93 -9.75 2.57
C VAL A 135 26.78 -10.02 3.82
N ARG A 136 26.78 -9.10 4.79
CA ARG A 136 27.50 -9.27 6.05
C ARG A 136 26.94 -10.45 6.85
N PRO A 137 27.75 -11.48 7.17
CA PRO A 137 27.29 -12.66 7.91
C PRO A 137 26.95 -12.36 9.38
N ASP A 138 27.44 -11.23 9.90
CA ASP A 138 27.21 -10.74 11.27
C ASP A 138 25.90 -9.96 11.44
N VAL A 139 25.22 -9.60 10.34
CA VAL A 139 23.99 -8.80 10.39
C VAL A 139 22.78 -9.71 10.18
N GLU A 140 22.00 -9.91 11.24
CA GLU A 140 20.71 -10.60 11.12
C GLU A 140 19.75 -9.80 10.23
N SER A 141 18.99 -10.50 9.40
CA SER A 141 18.08 -9.90 8.41
C SER A 141 17.06 -8.94 9.07
N ARG A 142 16.61 -9.25 10.29
CA ARG A 142 15.63 -8.44 11.04
C ARG A 142 16.11 -7.01 11.26
N TRP A 143 17.38 -6.82 11.59
CA TRP A 143 17.97 -5.49 11.81
C TRP A 143 18.10 -4.70 10.51
N PHE A 144 18.40 -5.40 9.43
CA PHE A 144 18.43 -4.79 8.10
C PHE A 144 17.03 -4.30 7.67
N TYR A 145 15.99 -5.10 7.90
CA TYR A 145 14.61 -4.69 7.64
C TYR A 145 14.16 -3.52 8.53
N LEU A 146 14.52 -3.52 9.82
CA LEU A 146 14.24 -2.39 10.72
C LEU A 146 14.95 -1.11 10.27
N LEU A 147 16.19 -1.20 9.80
CA LEU A 147 16.92 -0.06 9.24
C LEU A 147 16.17 0.51 8.03
N LEU A 148 15.82 -0.33 7.06
CA LEU A 148 15.09 0.10 5.86
C LEU A 148 13.73 0.72 6.22
N TYR A 149 12.98 0.08 7.13
CA TYR A 149 11.73 0.64 7.61
C TYR A 149 11.93 1.98 8.30
N SER A 150 12.97 2.14 9.14
CA SER A 150 13.24 3.40 9.84
C SER A 150 13.53 4.56 8.89
N LEU A 151 14.20 4.30 7.76
CA LEU A 151 14.44 5.31 6.71
C LEU A 151 13.12 5.76 6.08
N CYS A 152 12.26 4.81 5.71
CA CYS A 152 10.94 5.10 5.14
C CYS A 152 10.00 5.78 6.16
N ALA A 153 9.96 5.28 7.39
CA ALA A 153 9.13 5.82 8.48
C ALA A 153 9.59 7.22 8.90
N GLY A 154 10.90 7.49 8.91
CA GLY A 154 11.44 8.83 9.15
C GLY A 154 10.98 9.82 8.09
N PHE A 155 11.01 9.44 6.81
CA PHE A 155 10.47 10.26 5.73
C PHE A 155 8.96 10.49 5.86
N TRP A 156 8.20 9.44 6.18
CA TRP A 156 6.77 9.54 6.41
C TRP A 156 6.43 10.49 7.58
N LEU A 157 7.14 10.36 8.70
CA LEU A 157 6.98 11.21 9.87
C LEU A 157 7.34 12.68 9.57
N PHE A 158 8.40 12.90 8.80
CA PHE A 158 8.80 14.24 8.35
C PHE A 158 7.69 14.91 7.52
N ASN A 159 7.11 14.18 6.57
CA ASN A 159 5.98 14.70 5.77
C ASN A 159 4.76 15.00 6.64
N LEU A 160 4.49 14.15 7.64
CA LEU A 160 3.38 14.34 8.55
C LEU A 160 3.51 15.64 9.38
N PHE A 161 4.71 15.96 9.85
CA PHE A 161 4.97 17.22 10.54
C PHE A 161 4.97 18.44 9.62
N ARG A 162 5.25 18.26 8.33
CA ARG A 162 5.23 19.34 7.34
C ARG A 162 3.81 19.82 7.05
N GLU A 163 2.84 18.90 7.00
CA GLU A 163 1.46 19.16 6.60
C GLU A 163 0.54 19.59 7.76
N ARG A 164 1.07 20.27 8.81
CA ARG A 164 0.36 20.60 10.07
C ARG A 164 -1.12 20.98 9.88
N GLY A 165 -1.99 19.98 9.99
CA GLY A 165 -3.44 20.10 9.81
C GLY A 165 -4.19 19.71 11.09
N PRO A 166 -5.52 19.96 11.14
CA PRO A 166 -6.36 19.63 12.28
C PRO A 166 -6.36 18.12 12.63
N ASP A 167 -6.06 17.26 11.65
CA ASP A 167 -6.04 15.79 11.81
C ASP A 167 -4.65 15.23 12.18
N LEU A 168 -3.68 16.10 12.50
CA LEU A 168 -2.31 15.68 12.81
C LEU A 168 -2.25 14.63 13.92
N ALA A 169 -3.03 14.81 14.99
CA ALA A 169 -3.06 13.87 16.11
C ALA A 169 -3.55 12.48 15.69
N ALA A 170 -4.62 12.42 14.88
CA ALA A 170 -5.16 11.19 14.33
C ALA A 170 -4.11 10.45 13.48
N LYS A 171 -3.47 11.17 12.54
CA LYS A 171 -2.44 10.62 11.67
C LYS A 171 -1.19 10.16 12.44
N LEU A 172 -0.79 10.87 13.50
CA LEU A 172 0.33 10.48 14.37
C LEU A 172 0.02 9.18 15.13
N VAL A 173 -1.20 9.03 15.64
CA VAL A 173 -1.63 7.78 16.28
C VAL A 173 -1.58 6.63 15.28
N SER A 174 -2.08 6.82 14.05
CA SER A 174 -2.00 5.81 12.98
C SER A 174 -0.54 5.43 12.67
N PHE A 175 0.35 6.42 12.57
CA PHE A 175 1.79 6.19 12.38
C PHE A 175 2.40 5.33 13.49
N LEU A 176 2.10 5.66 14.75
CA LEU A 176 2.61 4.92 15.91
C LEU A 176 2.10 3.48 15.95
N VAL A 177 0.80 3.27 15.68
CA VAL A 177 0.19 1.94 15.66
C VAL A 177 0.84 1.07 14.58
N VAL A 178 0.95 1.58 13.35
CA VAL A 178 1.54 0.84 12.23
C VAL A 178 3.01 0.52 12.48
N THR A 179 3.77 1.50 13.00
CA THR A 179 5.18 1.31 13.37
C THR A 179 5.34 0.26 14.46
N ALA A 180 4.51 0.32 15.51
CA ALA A 180 4.57 -0.64 16.61
C ALA A 180 4.27 -2.08 16.15
N ILE A 181 3.24 -2.26 15.31
CA ILE A 181 2.90 -3.55 14.73
C ILE A 181 4.05 -4.09 13.88
N TYR A 182 4.62 -3.25 13.01
CA TYR A 182 5.73 -3.66 12.16
C TYR A 182 6.97 -4.09 12.96
N VAL A 183 7.36 -3.29 13.96
CA VAL A 183 8.50 -3.59 14.83
C VAL A 183 8.26 -4.89 15.60
N TYR A 184 7.07 -5.08 16.16
CA TYR A 184 6.72 -6.30 16.90
C TYR A 184 6.81 -7.55 16.00
N ILE A 185 6.25 -7.51 14.80
CA ILE A 185 6.29 -8.63 13.86
C ILE A 185 7.74 -8.93 13.46
N THR A 186 8.52 -7.90 13.15
CA THR A 186 9.93 -8.04 12.74
C THR A 186 10.77 -8.70 13.84
N LEU A 187 10.64 -8.23 15.08
CA LEU A 187 11.44 -8.77 16.18
C LEU A 187 11.04 -10.21 16.55
N LYS A 188 9.77 -10.56 16.38
CA LYS A 188 9.24 -11.86 16.81
C LYS A 188 9.33 -12.96 15.76
N TYR A 189 9.16 -12.63 14.48
CA TYR A 189 8.95 -13.62 13.43
C TYR A 189 9.98 -13.61 12.31
N PHE A 190 10.87 -12.62 12.21
CA PHE A 190 11.85 -12.60 11.11
C PHE A 190 13.05 -13.47 11.49
N PRO A 191 13.27 -14.60 10.79
CA PRO A 191 14.44 -15.44 11.02
C PRO A 191 15.64 -14.90 10.24
N ASP A 192 16.81 -15.49 10.48
CA ASP A 192 18.03 -15.10 9.77
C ASP A 192 17.99 -15.48 8.28
N GLY A 193 18.81 -14.80 7.48
CA GLY A 193 18.79 -14.91 6.01
C GLY A 193 17.61 -14.20 5.35
N TYR A 194 17.44 -14.40 4.05
CA TYR A 194 16.46 -13.64 3.23
C TYR A 194 15.46 -14.51 2.45
N SER A 195 15.57 -15.84 2.49
CA SER A 195 14.71 -16.73 1.69
C SER A 195 13.23 -16.71 2.09
N TRP A 196 12.96 -16.43 3.37
CA TRP A 196 11.63 -16.35 3.97
C TRP A 196 10.84 -15.10 3.56
N SER A 197 11.51 -14.06 3.05
CA SER A 197 10.86 -12.79 2.75
C SER A 197 9.83 -12.92 1.62
N LYS A 198 10.01 -13.90 0.72
CA LYS A 198 9.05 -14.20 -0.36
C LYS A 198 7.70 -14.64 0.20
N GLU A 199 7.69 -15.56 1.17
CA GLU A 199 6.47 -16.07 1.80
C GLU A 199 5.72 -14.93 2.50
N LEU A 200 6.43 -14.13 3.31
CA LEU A 200 5.82 -12.99 4.00
C LEU A 200 5.31 -11.91 3.04
N SER A 201 6.01 -11.66 1.93
CA SER A 201 5.57 -10.69 0.92
C SER A 201 4.23 -11.06 0.31
N LEU A 202 3.95 -12.37 0.14
CA LEU A 202 2.66 -12.84 -0.35
C LEU A 202 1.55 -12.65 0.70
N ILE A 203 1.85 -12.88 1.97
CA ILE A 203 0.92 -12.60 3.08
C ILE A 203 0.59 -11.09 3.10
N MET A 204 1.60 -10.22 3.02
CA MET A 204 1.39 -8.78 2.96
C MET A 204 0.55 -8.36 1.74
N LEU A 205 0.80 -8.96 0.58
CA LEU A 205 0.03 -8.70 -0.64
C LEU A 205 -1.44 -9.13 -0.51
N LEU A 206 -1.70 -10.26 0.17
CA LEU A 206 -3.05 -10.71 0.50
C LEU A 206 -3.80 -9.66 1.33
N TRP A 207 -3.16 -9.19 2.41
CA TRP A 207 -3.69 -8.11 3.25
C TRP A 207 -3.93 -6.83 2.44
N VAL A 208 -3.01 -6.46 1.54
CA VAL A 208 -3.16 -5.29 0.66
C VAL A 208 -4.39 -5.44 -0.25
N GLY A 209 -4.59 -6.62 -0.85
CA GLY A 209 -5.74 -6.88 -1.72
C GLY A 209 -7.08 -6.71 -1.00
N PHE A 210 -7.21 -7.28 0.22
CA PHE A 210 -8.46 -7.23 0.97
C PHE A 210 -8.70 -5.87 1.64
N LEU A 211 -7.71 -5.30 2.32
CA LEU A 211 -7.85 -3.95 2.90
C LEU A 211 -8.05 -2.89 1.82
N GLY A 212 -7.45 -3.07 0.63
CA GLY A 212 -7.69 -2.20 -0.52
C GLY A 212 -9.16 -2.15 -0.93
N ALA A 213 -9.89 -3.27 -0.84
CA ALA A 213 -11.33 -3.29 -1.11
C ALA A 213 -12.12 -2.43 -0.11
N SER A 214 -11.74 -2.47 1.17
CA SER A 214 -12.34 -1.63 2.22
C SER A 214 -12.08 -0.14 1.97
N VAL A 215 -10.87 0.22 1.58
CA VAL A 215 -10.47 1.59 1.21
C VAL A 215 -11.26 2.09 -0.01
N CYS A 216 -11.43 1.26 -1.04
CA CYS A 216 -12.26 1.60 -2.20
C CYS A 216 -13.73 1.82 -1.83
N ALA A 217 -14.25 1.09 -0.83
CA ALA A 217 -15.60 1.27 -0.32
C ALA A 217 -15.76 2.60 0.42
N HIS A 218 -14.77 3.00 1.22
CA HIS A 218 -14.75 4.31 1.88
C HIS A 218 -14.73 5.47 0.88
N GLU A 219 -13.91 5.38 -0.17
CA GLU A 219 -13.82 6.42 -1.20
C GLU A 219 -15.03 6.45 -2.16
N GLY A 220 -16.02 5.58 -1.96
CA GLY A 220 -17.20 5.51 -2.83
C GLY A 220 -16.88 5.07 -4.27
N LYS A 221 -15.68 4.52 -4.54
CA LYS A 221 -15.21 4.08 -5.86
C LYS A 221 -15.77 2.72 -6.29
N HIS A 222 -16.78 2.21 -5.59
CA HIS A 222 -17.49 1.02 -6.01
C HIS A 222 -18.22 1.31 -7.33
N ILE A 223 -18.23 0.33 -8.23
CA ILE A 223 -18.97 0.45 -9.48
C ILE A 223 -20.46 0.49 -9.12
N GLN A 224 -21.00 1.69 -9.00
CA GLN A 224 -22.44 1.87 -8.87
C GLN A 224 -23.08 1.44 -10.19
N VAL A 225 -24.19 0.72 -10.09
CA VAL A 225 -25.03 0.42 -11.25
C VAL A 225 -25.79 1.70 -11.63
N GLY A 226 -25.05 2.72 -12.09
CA GLY A 226 -25.58 4.02 -12.50
C GLY A 226 -26.57 3.93 -13.67
N ALA A 227 -26.55 2.80 -14.40
CA ALA A 227 -27.54 2.48 -15.43
C ALA A 227 -28.97 2.43 -14.86
N LEU A 228 -29.15 1.95 -13.63
CA LEU A 228 -30.47 1.82 -13.01
C LEU A 228 -31.00 3.17 -12.50
N LYS A 229 -30.10 4.07 -12.04
CA LYS A 229 -30.48 5.43 -11.59
C LYS A 229 -31.08 6.28 -12.72
N ARG A 230 -30.66 6.07 -13.97
CA ARG A 230 -31.14 6.84 -15.13
C ARG A 230 -32.59 6.53 -15.53
N VAL A 231 -33.14 5.40 -15.06
CA VAL A 231 -34.48 4.91 -15.46
C VAL A 231 -35.52 5.16 -14.36
N VAL A 232 -35.09 5.48 -13.14
CA VAL A 232 -35.93 5.56 -11.95
C VAL A 232 -36.27 7.03 -11.61
N PRO A 233 -37.49 7.35 -11.16
CA PRO A 233 -37.85 8.71 -10.75
C PRO A 233 -36.93 9.26 -9.63
N PRO A 234 -36.64 10.57 -9.60
CA PRO A 234 -35.76 11.17 -8.58
C PRO A 234 -36.16 10.87 -7.13
N SER A 235 -37.46 10.72 -6.87
CA SER A 235 -38.01 10.38 -5.55
C SER A 235 -37.67 8.96 -5.06
N MET A 236 -37.38 8.03 -5.98
CA MET A 236 -37.03 6.65 -5.69
C MET A 236 -35.52 6.37 -5.76
N SER A 237 -34.71 7.32 -6.24
CA SER A 237 -33.25 7.16 -6.37
C SER A 237 -32.60 6.78 -5.04
N ARG A 238 -32.95 7.47 -3.94
CA ARG A 238 -32.41 7.19 -2.59
C ARG A 238 -32.71 5.77 -2.08
N TRP A 239 -33.85 5.21 -2.46
CA TRP A 239 -34.24 3.85 -2.08
C TRP A 239 -33.50 2.81 -2.92
N MET A 240 -33.23 3.13 -4.18
CA MET A 240 -32.42 2.28 -5.06
C MET A 240 -30.96 2.23 -4.60
N ASP A 241 -30.40 3.38 -4.20
CA ASP A 241 -29.07 3.47 -3.61
C ASP A 241 -28.99 2.69 -2.30
N ALA A 242 -29.97 2.86 -1.42
CA ALA A 242 -30.07 2.10 -0.18
C ALA A 242 -30.16 0.58 -0.42
N LEU A 243 -30.95 0.15 -1.41
CA LEU A 243 -31.08 -1.27 -1.78
C LEU A 243 -29.75 -1.84 -2.30
N GLY A 244 -29.05 -1.08 -3.14
CA GLY A 244 -27.70 -1.42 -3.61
C GLY A 244 -26.72 -1.61 -2.46
N PHE A 245 -26.68 -0.64 -1.54
CA PHE A 245 -25.83 -0.72 -0.35
C PHE A 245 -26.18 -1.91 0.55
N VAL A 246 -27.46 -2.21 0.76
CA VAL A 246 -27.89 -3.38 1.54
C VAL A 246 -27.46 -4.68 0.87
N PHE A 247 -27.60 -4.80 -0.45
CA PHE A 247 -27.18 -5.99 -1.19
C PHE A 247 -25.65 -6.19 -1.11
N THR A 248 -24.88 -5.12 -1.31
CA THR A 248 -23.42 -5.16 -1.17
C THR A 248 -22.99 -5.46 0.26
N ALA A 249 -23.66 -4.88 1.26
CA ALA A 249 -23.42 -5.15 2.67
C ALA A 249 -23.68 -6.62 3.02
N ALA A 250 -24.78 -7.19 2.53
CA ALA A 250 -25.14 -8.60 2.75
C ALA A 250 -24.13 -9.55 2.09
N PHE A 251 -23.69 -9.25 0.86
CA PHE A 251 -22.63 -10.00 0.18
C PHE A 251 -21.31 -9.93 0.97
N CYS A 252 -20.89 -8.73 1.39
CA CYS A 252 -19.68 -8.57 2.20
C CYS A 252 -19.79 -9.28 3.55
N PHE A 253 -20.96 -9.23 4.20
CA PHE A 253 -21.20 -9.95 5.44
C PHE A 253 -21.08 -11.47 5.26
N PHE A 254 -21.67 -12.01 4.18
CA PHE A 254 -21.56 -13.42 3.83
C PHE A 254 -20.09 -13.83 3.59
N MET A 255 -19.33 -13.02 2.83
CA MET A 255 -17.90 -13.25 2.63
C MET A 255 -17.11 -13.17 3.95
N ALA A 256 -17.47 -12.27 4.86
CA ALA A 256 -16.85 -12.19 6.18
C ALA A 256 -17.13 -13.42 7.03
N MET A 257 -18.35 -13.98 6.98
CA MET A 257 -18.69 -15.24 7.65
C MET A 257 -17.85 -16.41 7.13
N LEU A 258 -17.77 -16.57 5.80
CA LEU A 258 -16.95 -17.63 5.20
C LEU A 258 -15.47 -17.46 5.56
N GLY A 259 -14.95 -16.23 5.50
CA GLY A 259 -13.58 -15.92 5.90
C GLY A 259 -13.31 -16.23 7.37
N TYR A 260 -14.29 -16.02 8.24
CA TYR A 260 -14.20 -16.33 9.66
C TYR A 260 -14.18 -17.85 9.92
N GLU A 261 -15.03 -18.62 9.23
CA GLU A 261 -15.00 -20.08 9.30
C GLU A 261 -13.64 -20.64 8.86
N TYR A 262 -13.10 -20.13 7.76
CA TYR A 262 -11.77 -20.50 7.27
C TYR A 262 -10.65 -20.12 8.26
N ALA A 263 -10.70 -18.91 8.84
CA ALA A 263 -9.73 -18.48 9.84
C ALA A 263 -9.80 -19.29 11.14
N LYS A 264 -11.00 -19.69 11.55
CA LYS A 264 -11.22 -20.57 12.70
C LYS A 264 -10.65 -21.97 12.46
N GLU A 265 -10.84 -22.53 11.27
CA GLU A 265 -10.24 -23.81 10.90
C GLU A 265 -8.71 -23.74 10.95
N ALA A 266 -8.12 -22.68 10.39
CA ALA A 266 -6.68 -22.43 10.46
C ALA A 266 -6.14 -22.34 11.91
N LEU A 267 -6.92 -21.73 12.83
CA LEU A 267 -6.60 -21.71 14.25
C LEU A 267 -6.63 -23.11 14.88
N THR A 268 -7.63 -23.94 14.55
CA THR A 268 -7.78 -25.28 15.12
C THR A 268 -6.73 -26.28 14.64
N LEU A 269 -6.25 -26.11 13.41
CA LEU A 269 -5.23 -26.98 12.82
C LEU A 269 -3.81 -26.60 13.27
N GLU A 270 -3.65 -25.48 13.99
CA GLU A 270 -2.36 -24.91 14.39
C GLU A 270 -1.36 -24.79 13.22
N GLY A 271 -1.88 -24.54 12.02
CA GLY A 271 -1.09 -24.37 10.81
C GLY A 271 -0.10 -23.22 10.95
N ARG A 272 1.13 -23.43 10.47
CA ARG A 272 2.19 -22.42 10.48
C ARG A 272 2.97 -22.45 9.19
N PHE A 273 3.36 -21.25 8.74
CA PHE A 273 4.28 -21.06 7.65
C PHE A 273 5.66 -21.66 7.96
N GLU A 274 6.20 -22.47 7.04
CA GLU A 274 7.39 -23.29 7.26
C GLU A 274 8.64 -22.44 7.55
N GLN A 275 8.78 -21.29 6.89
CA GLN A 275 10.02 -20.51 6.96
C GLN A 275 9.99 -19.48 8.08
N THR A 276 8.82 -18.91 8.40
CA THR A 276 8.67 -17.83 9.38
C THR A 276 8.04 -18.25 10.70
N ASN A 277 7.47 -19.47 10.76
CA ASN A 277 6.72 -19.98 11.92
C ASN A 277 5.54 -19.07 12.32
N ILE A 278 5.09 -18.21 11.41
CA ILE A 278 3.92 -17.35 11.56
C ILE A 278 2.68 -18.26 11.53
N PRO A 279 1.74 -18.12 12.49
CA PRO A 279 0.50 -18.86 12.44
C PRO A 279 -0.32 -18.50 11.19
N ASP A 280 -0.88 -19.49 10.50
CA ASP A 280 -1.60 -19.30 9.24
C ASP A 280 -2.80 -18.37 9.38
N TRP A 281 -3.43 -18.37 10.57
CA TRP A 281 -4.57 -17.49 10.86
C TRP A 281 -4.24 -16.00 10.71
N VAL A 282 -2.97 -15.61 10.86
CA VAL A 282 -2.53 -14.22 10.66
C VAL A 282 -2.71 -13.78 9.21
N ALA A 283 -2.55 -14.68 8.25
CA ALA A 283 -2.85 -14.39 6.85
C ALA A 283 -4.36 -14.41 6.60
N THR A 284 -5.06 -15.42 7.13
CA THR A 284 -6.47 -15.66 6.79
C THR A 284 -7.43 -14.68 7.45
N ILE A 285 -7.09 -14.11 8.62
CA ILE A 285 -7.92 -13.13 9.32
C ILE A 285 -8.08 -11.82 8.55
N ALA A 286 -7.20 -11.53 7.59
CA ALA A 286 -7.31 -10.38 6.69
C ALA A 286 -8.66 -10.35 5.96
N VAL A 287 -9.14 -11.53 5.55
CA VAL A 287 -10.37 -11.71 4.78
C VAL A 287 -11.61 -11.31 5.60
N PRO A 288 -11.93 -11.96 6.74
CA PRO A 288 -13.09 -11.57 7.53
C PRO A 288 -12.97 -10.15 8.07
N ALA A 289 -11.78 -9.68 8.43
CA ALA A 289 -11.59 -8.32 8.92
C ALA A 289 -11.96 -7.28 7.85
N ALA A 290 -11.41 -7.39 6.64
CA ALA A 290 -11.68 -6.44 5.56
C ALA A 290 -13.15 -6.45 5.12
N PHE A 291 -13.74 -7.64 4.93
CA PHE A 291 -15.13 -7.76 4.51
C PHE A 291 -16.11 -7.34 5.61
N ALA A 292 -15.80 -7.57 6.89
CA ALA A 292 -16.61 -7.08 8.00
C ALA A 292 -16.59 -5.55 8.08
N MET A 293 -15.42 -4.91 7.97
CA MET A 293 -15.31 -3.45 7.92
C MET A 293 -16.07 -2.86 6.73
N THR A 294 -15.90 -3.46 5.55
CA THR A 294 -16.61 -3.06 4.32
C THR A 294 -18.12 -3.21 4.47
N SER A 295 -18.59 -4.31 5.09
CA SER A 295 -20.01 -4.53 5.36
C SER A 295 -20.58 -3.46 6.29
N ILE A 296 -19.89 -3.14 7.39
CA ILE A 296 -20.30 -2.08 8.33
C ILE A 296 -20.41 -0.72 7.61
N ARG A 297 -19.44 -0.38 6.75
CA ARG A 297 -19.47 0.85 5.94
C ARG A 297 -20.69 0.92 5.03
N TYR A 298 -21.03 -0.17 4.34
CA TYR A 298 -22.19 -0.21 3.46
C TYR A 298 -23.52 -0.22 4.23
N ILE A 299 -23.58 -0.84 5.41
CA ILE A 299 -24.75 -0.73 6.30
C ILE A 299 -24.97 0.74 6.69
N ALA A 300 -23.89 1.43 7.10
CA ALA A 300 -23.94 2.84 7.41
C ALA A 300 -24.34 3.71 6.20
N ALA A 301 -23.84 3.41 5.00
CA ALA A 301 -24.23 4.08 3.76
C ALA A 301 -25.71 3.85 3.41
N ALA A 302 -26.22 2.63 3.59
CA ALA A 302 -27.64 2.32 3.40
C ALA A 302 -28.53 3.14 4.34
N PHE A 303 -28.19 3.18 5.63
CA PHE A 303 -28.92 3.99 6.60
C PHE A 303 -28.86 5.49 6.28
N SER A 304 -27.69 6.00 5.89
CA SER A 304 -27.53 7.38 5.46
C SER A 304 -28.42 7.70 4.25
N SER A 305 -28.43 6.84 3.22
CA SER A 305 -29.23 7.03 2.01
C SER A 305 -30.74 7.09 2.32
N ILE A 306 -31.23 6.21 3.21
CA ILE A 306 -32.65 6.22 3.64
C ILE A 306 -33.00 7.52 4.37
N MET A 307 -32.07 8.02 5.20
CA MET A 307 -32.25 9.25 5.97
C MET A 307 -31.94 10.54 5.19
N GLY A 308 -31.58 10.44 3.90
CA GLY A 308 -31.24 11.57 3.04
C GLY A 308 -29.87 12.19 3.34
N GLY A 309 -28.97 11.47 4.00
CA GLY A 309 -27.58 11.87 4.22
C GLY A 309 -26.66 11.44 3.06
N SER A 310 -25.48 12.04 2.98
CA SER A 310 -24.50 11.82 1.89
C SER A 310 -23.41 10.78 2.19
N TYR A 311 -23.42 10.14 3.36
CA TYR A 311 -22.38 9.19 3.75
C TYR A 311 -22.35 7.96 2.82
N GLY A 312 -21.19 7.66 2.23
CA GLY A 312 -20.98 6.54 1.31
C GLY A 312 -21.35 6.80 -0.16
N ALA A 313 -21.81 8.02 -0.49
CA ALA A 313 -22.01 8.43 -1.88
C ALA A 313 -20.65 8.60 -2.61
N ALA A 314 -20.64 8.41 -3.93
CA ALA A 314 -19.47 8.70 -4.74
C ALA A 314 -19.13 10.21 -4.68
N PRO A 315 -17.86 10.63 -4.85
CA PRO A 315 -17.46 12.04 -4.71
C PRO A 315 -18.26 13.02 -5.61
N GLU A 316 -18.61 12.59 -6.82
CA GLU A 316 -19.46 13.38 -7.72
C GLU A 316 -20.89 13.52 -7.18
N ASP A 317 -21.48 12.40 -6.71
CA ASP A 317 -22.82 12.35 -6.11
C ASP A 317 -22.89 13.13 -4.78
N GLU A 318 -21.80 13.12 -3.98
CA GLU A 318 -21.71 13.86 -2.72
C GLU A 318 -21.78 15.37 -2.94
N SER A 319 -21.09 15.89 -3.97
CA SER A 319 -21.13 17.31 -4.32
C SER A 319 -22.53 17.78 -4.76
N ILE A 320 -23.25 16.93 -5.49
CA ILE A 320 -24.62 17.20 -5.96
C ILE A 320 -25.60 17.12 -4.79
N ALA A 321 -25.46 16.12 -3.92
CA ALA A 321 -26.31 15.95 -2.73
C ALA A 321 -26.13 17.09 -1.72
N ALA A 322 -24.88 17.53 -1.49
CA ALA A 322 -24.59 18.69 -0.65
C ALA A 322 -25.23 19.98 -1.21
N ALA A 323 -25.10 20.22 -2.52
CA ALA A 323 -25.75 21.35 -3.17
C ALA A 323 -27.28 21.30 -3.08
N ALA A 324 -27.88 20.10 -3.22
CA ALA A 324 -29.32 19.91 -3.07
C ALA A 324 -29.82 20.12 -1.63
N ALA A 325 -29.04 19.67 -0.63
CA ALA A 325 -29.36 19.86 0.78
C ALA A 325 -29.30 21.35 1.18
N GLN A 326 -28.29 22.08 0.70
CA GLN A 326 -28.18 23.54 0.89
C GLN A 326 -29.37 24.28 0.26
N ALA A 327 -29.73 23.95 -0.98
CA ALA A 327 -30.87 24.56 -1.65
C ALA A 327 -32.20 24.31 -0.91
N ALA A 328 -32.36 23.14 -0.29
CA ALA A 328 -33.53 22.81 0.52
C ALA A 328 -33.57 23.58 1.86
N GLU A 329 -32.42 23.80 2.51
CA GLU A 329 -32.33 24.62 3.73
C GLU A 329 -32.58 26.11 3.46
N GLU A 330 -32.09 26.64 2.34
CA GLU A 330 -32.35 28.02 1.94
C GLU A 330 -33.82 28.23 1.58
N GLY A 331 -34.44 27.28 0.88
CA GLY A 331 -35.87 27.31 0.56
C GLY A 331 -36.81 27.15 1.77
N ALA A 332 -36.32 26.60 2.89
CA ALA A 332 -37.08 26.49 4.13
C ALA A 332 -36.97 27.75 5.02
N LYS A 333 -36.07 28.69 4.69
CA LYS A 333 -35.86 29.96 5.42
C LYS A 333 -36.46 31.19 4.71
N GLY A 334 -36.96 31.04 3.48
CA GLY A 334 -37.66 32.07 2.70
C GLY A 334 -39.16 31.87 2.65
#